data_AF-A0AAN5VQ31-F1
#
_entry.id   AF-A0AAN5VQ31-F1
#
_cell.length_a   1.000
_cell.length_b   1.000
_cell.length_c   1.000
_cell.angle_alpha   90.00
_cell.angle_beta   90.00
_cell.angle_gamma   90.00
#
_symmetry.space_group_name_H-M   'P 1'
#
loop_
_entity.id
_entity.type
_entity.pdbx_description
1 polymer ?
#
loop_
_entity_poly.entity_id
_entity_poly.type
_entity_poly.pdbx_seq_one_letter_code
_entity_poly.pdbx_strand_id
1 'polypeptide(L)'
;MLDEVKLYLKIDNDEDDNLLKSLIESAKVYLINAGCKIYEENDLSKLAINLLVGHWYENREVMGKADKLAFSLESIIIQLKYSYEVSI
;
A
#
# COMPACT_ATOMS: atom_id res chain seq x y z
N MET A 1 12.06 4.27 3.02
CA MET A 1 10.63 3.97 2.75
C MET A 1 9.68 4.76 3.64
N LEU A 2 9.65 4.59 4.97
CA LEU A 2 8.67 5.31 5.81
C LEU A 2 8.77 6.83 5.65
N ASP A 3 9.97 7.40 5.76
CA ASP A 3 10.17 8.85 5.59
C ASP A 3 9.80 9.34 4.18
N GLU A 4 10.03 8.51 3.15
CA GLU A 4 9.66 8.81 1.76
C GLU A 4 8.14 8.86 1.58
N VAL A 5 7.42 7.94 2.24
CA VAL A 5 5.95 7.91 2.25
C VAL A 5 5.40 9.11 3.02
N LYS A 6 5.97 9.44 4.18
CA LYS A 6 5.56 10.63 4.96
C LYS A 6 5.78 11.91 4.16
N LEU A 7 6.91 12.02 3.48
CA LEU A 7 7.19 13.13 2.56
C LEU A 7 6.16 13.19 1.41
N TYR A 8 5.82 12.04 0.82
CA TYR A 8 4.83 11.95 -0.24
C TYR A 8 3.43 12.38 0.21
N LEU A 9 3.02 11.96 1.41
CA LEU A 9 1.73 12.29 2.02
C LEU A 9 1.70 13.65 2.73
N LYS A 10 2.83 14.36 2.77
CA LYS A 10 2.99 15.63 3.49
C LYS A 10 2.67 15.52 5.00
N ILE A 11 3.05 14.40 5.61
CA ILE A 11 2.92 14.15 7.05
C ILE A 11 4.23 14.54 7.73
N ASP A 12 4.16 15.40 8.74
CA ASP A 12 5.31 15.97 9.46
C ASP A 12 5.47 15.45 10.90
N ASN A 13 4.52 14.65 11.37
CA ASN A 13 4.51 14.04 12.70
C ASN A 13 4.59 12.51 12.64
N ASP A 14 4.70 11.86 13.81
CA ASP A 14 4.89 10.40 13.93
C ASP A 14 3.63 9.67 14.42
N GLU A 15 2.47 10.33 14.50
CA GLU A 15 1.25 9.77 15.08
C GLU A 15 0.78 8.51 14.33
N ASP A 16 0.92 8.53 13.01
CA ASP A 16 0.48 7.46 12.11
C ASP A 16 1.60 6.51 11.67
N ASP A 17 2.80 6.59 12.24
CA ASP A 17 3.96 5.79 11.83
C ASP A 17 3.66 4.28 11.77
N ASN A 18 2.95 3.77 12.76
CA ASN A 18 2.58 2.36 12.82
C ASN A 18 1.59 1.99 11.70
N LEU A 19 0.62 2.86 11.44
CA LEU A 19 -0.34 2.67 10.36
C LEU A 19 0.36 2.70 9.00
N LEU A 20 1.21 3.70 8.76
CA LEU A 20 1.96 3.86 7.52
C LEU A 20 2.89 2.66 7.27
N LYS A 21 3.59 2.15 8.31
CA LYS A 21 4.39 0.92 8.21
C LYS A 21 3.52 -0.26 7.76
N SER A 22 2.35 -0.46 8.35
CA SER A 22 1.45 -1.55 7.95
C SER A 22 0.93 -1.39 6.51
N LEU A 23 0.62 -0.17 6.08
CA LEU A 23 0.19 0.10 4.71
C LEU A 23 1.33 -0.14 3.69
N ILE A 24 2.56 0.26 4.03
CA ILE A 24 3.75 0.02 3.21
C ILE A 24 3.96 -1.48 2.97
N GLU A 25 3.94 -2.27 4.04
CA GLU A 25 4.10 -3.73 3.92
C GLU A 25 2.96 -4.36 3.12
N SER A 26 1.73 -3.89 3.33
CA SER A 26 0.57 -4.33 2.54
C SER A 26 0.73 -3.99 1.05
N ALA A 27 1.29 -2.82 0.73
CA ALA A 27 1.51 -2.38 -0.66
C ALA A 27 2.59 -3.22 -1.35
N LYS A 28 3.68 -3.55 -0.64
CA LYS A 28 4.71 -4.46 -1.14
C LYS A 28 4.12 -5.83 -1.46
N VAL A 29 3.39 -6.42 -0.52
CA VAL A 29 2.74 -7.73 -0.70
C VAL A 29 1.75 -7.68 -1.86
N TYR A 30 0.94 -6.63 -1.94
CA TYR A 30 -0.03 -6.46 -3.03
C TYR A 30 0.64 -6.47 -4.41
N LEU A 31 1.73 -5.71 -4.57
CA LEU A 31 2.47 -5.65 -5.83
C LEU A 31 3.15 -6.98 -6.17
N ILE A 32 3.74 -7.66 -5.17
CA ILE A 32 4.34 -8.99 -5.35
C ILE A 32 3.28 -9.99 -5.82
N ASN A 33 2.11 -10.00 -5.18
CA ASN A 33 1.00 -10.87 -5.55
C ASN A 33 0.51 -10.59 -6.99
N ALA A 34 0.51 -9.32 -7.39
CA ALA A 34 0.17 -8.91 -8.76
C ALA A 34 1.24 -9.30 -9.80
N GLY A 35 2.32 -10.00 -9.39
CA GLY A 35 3.40 -10.46 -10.25
C GLY A 35 4.52 -9.44 -10.46
N CYS A 36 4.51 -8.32 -9.73
CA CYS A 36 5.58 -7.33 -9.79
C CYS A 36 6.80 -7.81 -9.00
N LYS A 37 7.99 -7.53 -9.54
CA LYS A 37 9.24 -7.60 -8.76
C LYS A 37 9.48 -6.24 -8.10
N ILE A 38 9.49 -6.22 -6.78
CA ILE A 38 9.74 -5.01 -5.99
C ILE A 38 11.21 -4.94 -5.64
N TYR A 39 11.83 -3.79 -5.93
CA TYR A 39 13.19 -3.49 -5.51
C TYR A 39 13.16 -2.18 -4.74
N GLU A 40 13.52 -2.19 -3.46
CA GLU A 40 13.47 -0.97 -2.62
C GLU A 40 14.39 0.14 -3.13
N GLU A 41 15.39 -0.20 -3.95
CA GLU A 41 16.34 0.75 -4.54
C GLU A 41 15.84 1.36 -5.86
N ASN A 42 14.72 0.85 -6.39
CA ASN A 42 14.16 1.28 -7.65
C ASN A 42 13.08 2.35 -7.42
N ASP A 43 13.29 3.54 -8.00
CA ASP A 43 12.37 4.67 -7.83
C ASP A 43 10.94 4.39 -8.31
N LEU A 44 10.77 3.53 -9.32
CA LEU A 44 9.44 3.13 -9.81
C LEU A 44 8.72 2.21 -8.80
N SER A 45 9.46 1.32 -8.13
CA SER A 45 8.92 0.50 -7.04
C SER A 45 8.50 1.37 -5.86
N LYS A 46 9.31 2.36 -5.48
CA LYS A 46 8.98 3.33 -4.43
C LYS A 46 7.74 4.15 -4.80
N LEU A 47 7.65 4.63 -6.03
CA LEU A 47 6.49 5.38 -6.52
C LEU A 47 5.20 4.53 -6.48
N ALA A 48 5.27 3.26 -6.88
CA ALA A 48 4.12 2.36 -6.83
C ALA A 48 3.62 2.14 -5.39
N ILE A 49 4.55 1.97 -4.44
CA ILE A 49 4.23 1.86 -3.02
C ILE A 49 3.59 3.16 -2.51
N ASN A 50 4.18 4.32 -2.83
CA ASN A 50 3.63 5.63 -2.43
C ASN A 50 2.21 5.85 -2.94
N LEU A 51 1.91 5.50 -4.20
CA LEU A 51 0.57 5.61 -4.79
C LEU A 51 -0.46 4.73 -4.07
N LEU A 52 -0.12 3.48 -3.77
CA LEU A 52 -1.01 2.56 -3.05
C LEU A 52 -1.24 3.01 -1.61
N VAL A 53 -0.17 3.36 -0.90
CA VAL A 53 -0.26 3.82 0.49
C VAL A 53 -1.05 5.11 0.58
N GLY A 54 -0.81 6.09 -0.30
CA GLY A 54 -1.61 7.32 -0.34
C GLY A 54 -3.07 7.08 -0.67
N HIS A 55 -3.34 6.19 -1.64
CA HIS A 55 -4.71 5.79 -1.92
C HIS A 55 -5.40 5.19 -0.68
N TRP A 56 -4.76 4.25 0.02
CA TRP A 56 -5.37 3.62 1.19
C TRP A 56 -5.46 4.54 2.40
N TYR A 57 -4.46 5.38 2.63
CA TYR A 57 -4.41 6.30 3.76
C TYR A 57 -5.46 7.41 3.62
N GLU A 58 -5.51 8.11 2.47
CA GLU A 58 -6.47 9.20 2.24
C GLU A 58 -7.92 8.72 2.16
N ASN A 59 -8.16 7.53 1.58
CA ASN A 59 -9.52 6.99 1.44
C ASN A 59 -10.00 6.25 2.71
N ARG A 60 -9.19 6.19 3.77
CA ARG A 60 -9.59 5.64 5.08
C ARG A 60 -10.50 6.59 5.85
N GLU A 61 -10.30 7.90 5.70
CA GLU A 61 -11.03 8.93 6.45
C GLU A 61 -12.33 9.39 5.79
N VAL A 62 -12.50 9.10 4.49
CA VAL A 62 -13.68 9.52 3.73
C VAL A 62 -14.86 8.62 4.08
N MET A 63 -15.45 8.87 5.25
CA MET A 63 -16.74 8.40 5.70
C MET A 63 -17.81 8.84 4.68
N GLY A 64 -17.99 8.05 3.63
CA GLY A 64 -18.91 8.35 2.54
C GLY A 64 -18.74 7.56 1.23
N LYS A 65 -17.72 6.70 1.08
CA LYS A 65 -17.48 5.93 -0.17
C LYS A 65 -17.17 4.45 0.09
N ALA A 66 -18.14 3.71 0.60
CA ALA A 66 -18.03 2.25 0.75
C ALA A 66 -17.60 1.55 -0.56
N ASP A 67 -17.97 2.10 -1.72
CA ASP A 67 -17.70 1.50 -3.04
C ASP A 67 -16.21 1.48 -3.44
N LYS A 68 -15.39 2.43 -3.00
CA LYS A 68 -13.95 2.47 -3.34
C LYS A 68 -13.10 1.62 -2.40
N LEU A 69 -13.45 1.59 -1.11
CA LEU A 69 -12.90 0.61 -0.17
C LEU A 69 -13.26 -0.81 -0.61
N ALA A 70 -14.47 -1.03 -1.11
CA ALA A 70 -14.86 -2.31 -1.69
C ALA A 70 -13.98 -2.68 -2.88
N PHE A 71 -13.70 -1.76 -3.81
CA PHE A 71 -12.85 -2.06 -4.98
C PHE A 71 -11.39 -2.40 -4.61
N SER A 72 -10.77 -1.63 -3.70
CA SER A 72 -9.42 -1.92 -3.25
C SER A 72 -9.36 -3.22 -2.44
N LEU A 73 -10.37 -3.48 -1.60
CA LEU A 73 -10.51 -4.71 -0.83
C LEU A 73 -10.77 -5.93 -1.73
N GLU A 74 -11.64 -5.83 -2.73
CA GLU A 74 -11.89 -6.89 -3.71
C GLU A 74 -10.63 -7.23 -4.49
N SER A 75 -9.89 -6.21 -4.93
CA SER A 75 -8.60 -6.39 -5.62
C SER A 75 -7.61 -7.12 -4.71
N ILE A 76 -7.50 -6.72 -3.44
CA ILE A 76 -6.66 -7.40 -2.44
C ILE A 76 -7.13 -8.85 -2.21
N ILE A 77 -8.44 -9.11 -2.07
CA ILE A 77 -8.99 -10.46 -1.87
C ILE A 77 -8.70 -11.36 -3.08
N ILE A 78 -8.86 -10.86 -4.30
CA ILE A 78 -8.53 -11.60 -5.52
C ILE A 78 -7.04 -11.94 -5.53
N GLN A 79 -6.19 -10.95 -5.25
CA GLN A 79 -4.75 -11.18 -5.16
C GLN A 79 -4.42 -12.25 -4.11
N LEU A 80 -4.94 -12.13 -2.89
CA LEU A 80 -4.72 -13.12 -1.82
C LEU A 80 -5.23 -14.54 -2.19
N LYS A 81 -6.34 -14.64 -2.92
CA LYS A 81 -6.89 -15.94 -3.36
C LYS A 81 -6.03 -16.65 -4.41
N TYR A 82 -5.32 -15.88 -5.24
CA TYR A 82 -4.59 -16.42 -6.40
C TYR A 82 -3.07 -16.22 -6.33
N SER A 83 -2.57 -15.51 -5.32
CA SER A 83 -1.16 -15.42 -5.00
C SER A 83 -0.65 -16.78 -4.56
N TYR A 84 0.40 -17.27 -5.23
CA TYR A 84 1.10 -18.49 -4.87
C TYR A 84 1.66 -18.40 -3.45
N GLU A 85 1.74 -19.51 -2.72
CA GLU A 85 2.50 -19.57 -1.47
C GLU A 85 3.95 -19.18 -1.77
N VAL A 86 4.35 -17.98 -1.32
CA VAL A 86 5.74 -17.58 -1.28
C VAL A 86 6.40 -18.47 -0.23
N SER A 87 7.10 -19.52 -0.69
CA SER A 87 8.01 -20.27 0.16
C SER A 87 9.18 -19.34 0.49
N ILE A 88 9.17 -18.79 1.71
CA ILE A 88 10.26 -18.00 2.30
C ILE A 88 11.34 -18.95 2.82
#